data_AF-A0ABD6INH5-F1
#
_entry.id   AF-A0ABD6INH5-F1
#
_cell.length_a   1.000
_cell.length_b   1.000
_cell.length_c   1.000
_cell.angle_alpha   90.00
_cell.angle_beta   90.00
_cell.angle_gamma   90.00
#
_symmetry.space_group_name_H-M   'P 1'
#
loop_
_entity.id
_entity.type
_entity.pdbx_description
1 polymer ?
#
loop_
_entity_poly.entity_id
_entity_poly.type
_entity_poly.pdbx_seq_one_letter_code
_entity_poly.pdbx_strand_id
1 'polypeptide(L)'
;ARVTLTGVLRAPYDPDATDSTCMEFGQGVLEESGGRAYVTLQELEAAELDPLATGEAGILTHLVDDHADLVPRLLRLVRPRPEPGVTKVVPVAIDRYGLTLRLEHRRTHHDARIPFRTPVRDLGHVGPQIHALLSAARRLSHSGHLLA
;
A
#
# COMPACT_ATOMS: atom_id res chain seq x y z
N ALA A 1 -8.51 -0.92 -1.82
CA ALA A 1 -8.97 -1.20 -3.19
C ALA A 1 -9.98 -2.35 -3.16
N ARG A 2 -10.85 -2.44 -4.17
CA ARG A 2 -11.78 -3.56 -4.35
C ARG A 2 -11.67 -4.05 -5.79
N VAL A 3 -11.57 -5.35 -5.98
CA VAL A 3 -11.67 -5.97 -7.30
C VAL A 3 -12.98 -6.74 -7.37
N THR A 4 -13.75 -6.53 -8.43
CA THR A 4 -14.94 -7.31 -8.76
C THR A 4 -14.66 -8.11 -10.02
N LEU A 5 -14.69 -9.44 -9.91
CA LEU A 5 -14.62 -10.33 -11.05
C LEU A 5 -16.01 -10.86 -11.37
N THR A 6 -16.37 -10.85 -12.64
CA THR A 6 -17.63 -11.39 -13.15
C THR A 6 -17.31 -12.42 -14.22
N GLY A 7 -18.20 -13.39 -14.36
CA GLY A 7 -17.99 -14.48 -15.30
C GLY A 7 -19.11 -15.51 -15.22
N VAL A 8 -18.95 -16.57 -16.00
CA VAL A 8 -19.92 -17.67 -16.06
C VAL A 8 -19.38 -18.83 -15.24
N LEU A 9 -20.13 -19.25 -14.22
CA LEU A 9 -19.79 -20.46 -13.47
C LEU A 9 -19.94 -21.68 -14.38
N ARG A 10 -18.91 -22.50 -14.42
CA ARG A 10 -18.80 -23.72 -15.21
C ARG A 10 -18.37 -24.85 -14.28
N ALA A 11 -18.99 -26.02 -14.42
CA ALA A 11 -18.55 -27.23 -13.73
C ALA A 11 -17.52 -27.99 -14.60
N PRO A 12 -16.41 -28.52 -14.05
CA PRO A 12 -15.63 -27.99 -12.91
C PRO A 12 -14.12 -27.86 -13.25
N TYR A 13 -13.41 -26.88 -12.68
CA TYR A 13 -11.94 -26.84 -12.77
C TYR A 13 -11.35 -27.67 -11.64
N ASP A 14 -11.07 -28.94 -11.91
CA ASP A 14 -10.43 -29.79 -10.93
C ASP A 14 -9.03 -30.23 -11.36
N PRO A 15 -7.95 -29.92 -10.61
CA PRO A 15 -6.71 -30.64 -10.80
C PRO A 15 -6.66 -32.01 -10.10
N ASP A 16 -7.50 -32.31 -9.06
CA ASP A 16 -7.81 -33.67 -8.47
C ASP A 16 -8.73 -33.69 -7.17
N ALA A 17 -9.43 -32.62 -6.77
CA ALA A 17 -10.33 -32.47 -5.60
C ALA A 17 -11.82 -32.08 -5.85
N THR A 18 -12.60 -32.40 -4.80
CA THR A 18 -14.00 -32.89 -4.80
C THR A 18 -15.15 -31.89 -4.99
N ASP A 19 -14.92 -30.58 -4.94
CA ASP A 19 -15.94 -29.57 -5.30
C ASP A 19 -15.23 -28.28 -5.75
N SER A 20 -14.85 -28.23 -7.01
CA SER A 20 -14.27 -27.05 -7.64
C SER A 20 -15.24 -26.45 -8.64
N THR A 21 -15.38 -25.12 -8.61
CA THR A 21 -16.17 -24.39 -9.61
C THR A 21 -15.22 -23.52 -10.42
N CYS A 22 -15.18 -23.73 -11.73
CA CYS A 22 -14.46 -22.83 -12.61
C CYS A 22 -15.36 -21.63 -12.92
N MET A 23 -14.78 -20.45 -13.07
CA MET A 23 -15.47 -19.32 -13.65
C MET A 23 -14.76 -18.95 -14.94
N GLU A 24 -15.46 -19.00 -16.06
CA GLU A 24 -15.00 -18.36 -17.29
C GLU A 24 -15.04 -16.84 -17.07
N PHE A 25 -13.89 -16.18 -17.19
CA PHE A 25 -13.77 -14.75 -16.96
C PHE A 25 -14.62 -13.96 -17.97
N GLY A 26 -15.50 -13.10 -17.46
CA GLY A 26 -16.24 -12.12 -18.25
C GLY A 26 -15.60 -10.75 -18.19
N GLN A 27 -15.45 -10.20 -16.98
CA GLN A 27 -14.92 -8.85 -16.77
C GLN A 27 -14.34 -8.67 -15.38
N GLY A 28 -13.24 -7.93 -15.27
CA GLY A 28 -12.67 -7.44 -14.03
C GLY A 28 -12.88 -5.93 -13.88
N VAL A 29 -13.28 -5.49 -12.70
CA VAL A 29 -13.37 -4.06 -12.35
C VAL A 29 -12.58 -3.81 -11.08
N LEU A 30 -11.56 -2.97 -11.18
CA LEU A 30 -10.76 -2.47 -10.06
C LEU A 30 -11.31 -1.12 -9.62
N GLU A 31 -11.57 -0.98 -8.33
CA GLU A 31 -12.04 0.24 -7.70
C GLU A 31 -11.06 0.70 -6.61
N GLU A 32 -10.56 1.91 -6.77
CA GLU A 32 -9.64 2.57 -5.86
C GLU A 32 -10.15 3.95 -5.48
N SER A 33 -9.49 4.63 -4.54
CA SER A 33 -9.87 5.98 -4.11
C SER A 33 -9.89 6.99 -5.27
N GLY A 34 -9.15 6.73 -6.35
CA GLY A 34 -9.06 7.58 -7.54
C GLY A 34 -10.08 7.28 -8.64
N GLY A 35 -10.86 6.20 -8.54
CA GLY A 35 -11.84 5.83 -9.57
C GLY A 35 -11.94 4.34 -9.82
N ARG A 36 -12.54 4.01 -10.98
CA ARG A 36 -12.78 2.63 -11.41
C ARG A 36 -12.08 2.39 -12.74
N ALA A 37 -11.43 1.24 -12.87
CA ALA A 37 -10.78 0.80 -14.09
C ALA A 37 -11.27 -0.61 -14.46
N TYR A 38 -11.40 -0.85 -15.76
CA TYR A 38 -11.63 -2.19 -16.28
C TYR A 38 -10.30 -2.91 -16.42
N VAL A 39 -10.28 -4.19 -16.08
CA VAL A 39 -9.11 -5.06 -16.18
C VAL A 39 -9.52 -6.27 -17.02
N THR A 40 -8.78 -6.50 -18.08
CA THR A 40 -8.93 -7.66 -18.96
C THR A 40 -8.30 -8.91 -18.34
N LEU A 41 -8.65 -10.10 -18.84
CA LEU A 41 -8.01 -11.34 -18.39
C LEU A 41 -6.51 -11.32 -18.67
N GLN A 42 -6.10 -10.84 -19.85
CA GLN A 42 -4.70 -10.77 -20.24
C GLN A 42 -3.89 -9.82 -19.36
N GLU A 43 -4.46 -8.68 -18.96
CA GLU A 43 -3.82 -7.77 -18.00
C GLU A 43 -3.69 -8.42 -16.62
N LEU A 44 -4.70 -9.17 -16.19
CA LEU A 44 -4.66 -9.90 -14.92
C LEU A 44 -3.60 -11.01 -14.93
N GLU A 45 -3.51 -11.77 -16.01
CA GLU A 45 -2.52 -12.85 -16.19
C GLU A 45 -1.09 -12.32 -16.32
N ALA A 46 -0.91 -11.15 -16.95
CA ALA A 46 0.40 -10.52 -17.12
C ALA A 46 0.86 -9.75 -15.86
N ALA A 47 -0.04 -9.47 -14.92
CA ALA A 47 0.28 -8.72 -13.72
C ALA A 47 1.16 -9.53 -12.76
N GLU A 48 2.28 -8.94 -12.35
CA GLU A 48 3.11 -9.53 -11.30
C GLU A 48 2.46 -9.34 -9.93
N LEU A 49 2.38 -10.41 -9.14
CA LEU A 49 1.91 -10.36 -7.76
C LEU A 49 2.86 -9.52 -6.89
N ASP A 50 2.33 -8.66 -6.04
CA ASP A 50 3.17 -7.86 -5.14
C ASP A 50 3.98 -8.77 -4.19
N PRO A 51 5.33 -8.66 -4.16
CA PRO A 51 6.17 -9.48 -3.29
C PRO A 51 5.92 -9.26 -1.80
N LEU A 52 5.30 -8.15 -1.42
CA LEU A 52 4.96 -7.82 -0.04
C LEU A 52 3.55 -8.27 0.35
N ALA A 53 2.70 -8.69 -0.59
CA ALA A 53 1.29 -8.96 -0.33
C ALA A 53 1.04 -9.93 0.84
N THR A 54 1.83 -11.00 0.95
CA THR A 54 1.68 -12.00 2.01
C THR A 54 2.22 -11.54 3.37
N GLY A 55 3.15 -10.59 3.39
CA GLY A 55 3.78 -10.07 4.60
C GLY A 55 3.28 -8.70 5.05
N GLU A 56 2.44 -8.04 4.24
CA GLU A 56 1.98 -6.66 4.45
C GLU A 56 1.46 -6.44 5.87
N ALA A 57 0.51 -7.26 6.31
CA ALA A 57 -0.11 -7.12 7.62
C ALA A 57 0.92 -7.21 8.77
N GLY A 58 1.89 -8.11 8.65
CA GLY A 58 2.97 -8.26 9.64
C GLY A 58 3.89 -7.04 9.68
N ILE A 59 4.24 -6.50 8.51
CA ILE A 59 5.06 -5.28 8.40
C ILE A 59 4.32 -4.08 9.01
N LEU A 60 3.05 -3.88 8.68
CA LEU A 60 2.24 -2.78 9.22
C LEU A 60 2.06 -2.90 10.74
N THR A 61 1.82 -4.10 11.25
CA THR A 61 1.70 -4.37 12.68
C THR A 61 2.99 -4.03 13.41
N HIS A 62 4.13 -4.53 12.91
CA HIS A 62 5.44 -4.21 13.46
C HIS A 62 5.75 -2.71 13.48
N LEU A 63 5.37 -1.98 12.41
CA LEU A 63 5.53 -0.52 12.36
C LEU A 63 4.71 0.21 13.42
N VAL A 64 3.50 -0.28 13.71
CA VAL A 64 2.61 0.31 14.72
C VAL A 64 3.07 -0.05 16.14
N ASP A 65 3.50 -1.29 16.38
CA ASP A 65 3.83 -1.76 17.73
C ASP A 65 5.23 -1.30 18.17
N ASP A 66 6.24 -1.47 17.31
CA ASP A 66 7.64 -1.26 17.68
C ASP A 66 8.18 0.11 17.25
N HIS A 67 7.47 0.81 16.35
CA HIS A 67 7.95 2.04 15.71
C HIS A 67 6.92 3.19 15.69
N ALA A 68 5.97 3.19 16.62
CA ALA A 68 4.91 4.21 16.74
C ALA A 68 5.44 5.66 16.79
N ASP A 69 6.61 5.88 17.41
CA ASP A 69 7.22 7.22 17.56
C ASP A 69 7.91 7.71 16.26
N LEU A 70 8.23 6.79 15.35
CA LEU A 70 8.91 7.07 14.10
C LEU A 70 7.93 7.40 12.97
N VAL A 71 6.76 6.76 12.95
CA VAL A 71 5.74 6.94 11.92
C VAL A 71 5.34 8.42 11.71
N PRO A 72 5.05 9.23 12.76
CA PRO A 72 4.68 10.63 12.57
C PRO A 72 5.76 11.47 11.88
N ARG A 73 7.03 11.08 11.96
CA ARG A 73 8.13 11.80 11.31
C ARG A 73 8.03 11.72 9.79
N LEU A 74 7.46 10.64 9.25
CA LEU A 74 7.28 10.42 7.82
C LEU A 74 6.31 11.43 7.18
N LEU A 75 5.47 12.09 7.98
CA LEU A 75 4.58 13.17 7.52
C LEU A 75 5.33 14.26 6.73
N ARG A 76 6.61 14.48 7.05
CA ARG A 76 7.49 15.46 6.38
C ARG A 76 7.77 15.12 4.91
N LEU A 77 7.61 13.86 4.52
CA LEU A 77 7.81 13.37 3.16
C LEU A 77 6.54 13.43 2.31
N VAL A 78 5.37 13.58 2.94
CA VAL A 78 4.08 13.61 2.23
C VAL A 78 4.00 14.86 1.34
N ARG A 79 3.56 14.66 0.09
CA ARG A 79 3.34 15.71 -0.90
C ARG A 79 1.94 15.53 -1.54
N PRO A 80 1.14 16.60 -1.70
CA PRO A 80 1.35 17.97 -1.18
C PRO A 80 1.47 17.99 0.35
N ARG A 81 2.04 19.07 0.92
CA ARG A 81 2.24 19.15 2.38
C ARG A 81 0.86 19.05 3.06
N PRO A 82 0.69 18.17 4.06
CA PRO A 82 -0.59 18.02 4.75
C PRO A 82 -1.01 19.32 5.45
N GLU A 83 -2.32 19.55 5.49
CA GLU A 83 -2.92 20.63 6.27
C GLU A 83 -2.57 20.48 7.77
N PRO A 84 -2.41 21.59 8.50
CA PRO A 84 -2.23 21.54 9.95
C PRO A 84 -3.38 20.81 10.66
N GLY A 85 -3.09 20.27 11.85
CA GLY A 85 -4.11 19.64 12.71
C GLY A 85 -4.32 18.14 12.47
N VAL A 86 -3.35 17.46 11.85
CA VAL A 86 -3.25 16.00 11.90
C VAL A 86 -3.10 15.57 13.36
N THR A 87 -4.04 14.76 13.86
CA THR A 87 -4.06 14.25 15.23
C THR A 87 -3.37 12.90 15.37
N LYS A 88 -3.36 12.10 14.31
CA LYS A 88 -2.72 10.78 14.29
C LYS A 88 -2.23 10.44 12.88
N VAL A 89 -1.12 9.71 12.81
CA VAL A 89 -0.55 9.18 11.58
C VAL A 89 -0.44 7.67 11.74
N VAL A 90 -1.06 6.91 10.84
CA VAL A 90 -1.11 5.43 10.91
C VAL A 90 -0.67 4.85 9.57
N PRO A 91 0.27 3.89 9.52
CA PRO A 91 0.55 3.17 8.29
C PRO A 91 -0.62 2.21 8.00
N VAL A 92 -1.20 2.30 6.80
CA VAL A 92 -2.43 1.54 6.47
C VAL A 92 -2.29 0.63 5.26
N ALA A 93 -1.26 0.82 4.44
CA ALA A 93 -0.92 -0.09 3.35
C ALA A 93 0.57 0.02 3.02
N ILE A 94 1.17 -1.07 2.57
CA ILE A 94 2.54 -1.10 2.04
C ILE A 94 2.62 -2.13 0.91
N ASP A 95 3.27 -1.72 -0.18
CA ASP A 95 3.45 -2.56 -1.36
C ASP A 95 4.86 -2.32 -1.93
N ARG A 96 5.20 -2.98 -3.04
CA ARG A 96 6.55 -2.89 -3.63
C ARG A 96 6.99 -1.47 -3.95
N TYR A 97 6.06 -0.53 -4.16
CA TYR A 97 6.36 0.82 -4.59
C TYR A 97 6.34 1.86 -3.46
N GLY A 98 5.82 1.55 -2.28
CA GLY A 98 5.76 2.55 -1.21
C GLY A 98 4.87 2.22 -0.02
N LEU A 99 4.78 3.20 0.87
CA LEU A 99 4.02 3.17 2.11
C LEU A 99 2.88 4.20 2.06
N THR A 100 1.68 3.78 2.42
CA THR A 100 0.51 4.64 2.55
C THR A 100 0.24 4.94 4.02
N LEU A 101 0.17 6.23 4.34
CA LEU A 101 -0.15 6.73 5.68
C LEU A 101 -1.56 7.31 5.70
N ARG A 102 -2.36 6.90 6.67
CA ARG A 102 -3.60 7.58 7.03
C ARG A 102 -3.30 8.75 7.94
N LEU A 103 -3.72 9.92 7.50
CA LEU A 103 -3.63 11.17 8.24
C LEU A 103 -5.01 11.45 8.84
N GLU A 104 -5.14 11.20 10.13
CA GLU A 104 -6.38 11.45 10.86
C GLU A 104 -6.43 12.90 11.34
N HIS A 105 -7.59 13.53 11.16
CA HIS A 105 -7.96 14.81 11.73
C HIS A 105 -9.19 14.60 12.62
N ARG A 106 -9.57 15.62 13.40
CA ARG A 106 -10.70 15.53 14.36
C ARG A 106 -12.02 15.01 13.78
N ARG A 107 -12.29 15.23 12.49
CA ARG A 107 -13.59 14.92 11.85
C ARG A 107 -13.47 14.15 10.53
N THR A 108 -12.25 13.90 10.06
CA THR A 108 -12.00 13.30 8.75
C THR A 108 -10.64 12.63 8.76
N HIS A 109 -10.38 11.82 7.75
CA HIS A 109 -9.04 11.31 7.47
C HIS A 109 -8.82 11.33 5.95
N HIS A 110 -7.56 11.32 5.57
CA HIS A 110 -7.19 11.06 4.17
C HIS A 110 -5.92 10.23 4.14
N ASP A 111 -5.75 9.47 3.08
CA ASP A 111 -4.59 8.61 2.89
C ASP A 111 -3.58 9.31 1.98
N ALA A 112 -2.32 9.27 2.38
CA ALA A 112 -1.21 9.93 1.72
C ALA A 112 -0.08 8.92 1.47
N ARG A 113 0.37 8.86 0.21
CA ARG A 113 1.36 7.87 -0.21
C ARG A 113 2.77 8.45 -0.24
N ILE A 114 3.72 7.69 0.29
CA ILE A 114 5.15 7.98 0.25
C ILE A 114 5.83 6.90 -0.60
N PRO A 115 6.37 7.26 -1.78
CA PRO A 115 7.01 6.29 -2.64
C PRO A 115 8.35 5.83 -2.05
N PHE A 116 8.67 4.55 -2.23
CA PHE A 116 10.04 4.08 -2.12
C PHE A 116 10.87 4.61 -3.29
N ARG A 117 12.19 4.69 -3.08
CA ARG A 117 13.11 5.17 -4.13
C ARG A 117 13.22 4.18 -5.27
N THR A 118 13.14 2.90 -4.94
CA THR A 118 13.23 1.79 -5.88
C THR A 118 12.19 0.73 -5.48
N PRO A 119 11.56 0.04 -6.44
CA PRO A 119 10.64 -1.04 -6.12
C PRO A 119 11.31 -2.13 -5.28
N VAL A 120 10.62 -2.60 -4.24
CA VAL A 120 11.02 -3.73 -3.42
C VAL A 120 10.78 -5.02 -4.21
N ARG A 121 11.74 -5.95 -4.19
CA ARG A 121 11.68 -7.20 -4.96
C ARG A 121 11.28 -8.42 -4.13
N ASP A 122 11.52 -8.37 -2.82
CA ASP A 122 11.17 -9.42 -1.87
C ASP A 122 11.03 -8.82 -0.46
N LEU A 123 10.42 -9.57 0.44
CA LEU A 123 10.19 -9.17 1.83
C LEU A 123 11.47 -8.76 2.58
N GLY A 124 12.62 -9.36 2.25
CA GLY A 124 13.90 -9.04 2.90
C GLY A 124 14.40 -7.62 2.64
N HIS A 125 13.97 -7.02 1.52
CA HIS A 125 14.40 -5.69 1.11
C HIS A 125 13.48 -4.55 1.59
N VAL A 126 12.39 -4.84 2.31
CA VAL A 126 11.46 -3.81 2.80
C VAL A 126 12.05 -2.93 3.91
N GLY A 127 12.78 -3.54 4.85
CA GLY A 127 13.38 -2.86 6.00
C GLY A 127 14.33 -1.71 5.58
N PRO A 128 15.28 -1.95 4.67
CA PRO A 128 16.14 -0.89 4.12
C PRO A 128 15.37 0.28 3.49
N GLN A 129 14.27 0.03 2.77
CA GLN A 129 13.46 1.10 2.18
C GLN A 129 12.77 1.95 3.25
N ILE A 130 12.20 1.32 4.28
CA ILE A 130 11.59 2.03 5.42
C ILE A 130 12.64 2.87 6.14
N HIS A 131 13.82 2.32 6.41
CA HIS A 131 14.92 3.08 7.01
C HIS A 131 15.38 4.26 6.13
N ALA A 132 15.36 4.11 4.81
CA ALA A 132 15.67 5.19 3.88
C ALA A 132 14.64 6.33 3.96
N LEU A 133 13.34 6.01 4.07
CA LEU A 133 12.29 7.01 4.31
C LEU A 133 12.52 7.73 5.64
N LEU A 134 12.72 7.00 6.74
CA LEU A 134 12.96 7.61 8.06
C LEU A 134 14.18 8.52 8.07
N SER A 135 15.26 8.10 7.40
CA SER A 135 16.47 8.90 7.24
C SER A 135 16.21 10.17 6.41
N ALA A 136 15.41 10.09 5.35
CA ALA A 136 15.01 11.26 4.58
C ALA A 136 14.16 12.24 5.40
N ALA A 137 13.20 11.74 6.18
CA ALA A 137 12.38 12.55 7.08
C ALA A 137 13.21 13.26 8.17
N ARG A 138 14.27 12.61 8.68
CA ARG A 138 15.22 13.20 9.64
C ARG A 138 16.09 14.30 9.02
N ARG A 139 16.51 14.16 7.76
CA ARG A 139 17.27 15.21 7.07
C ARG A 139 16.45 16.48 6.86
N LEU A 140 15.18 16.34 6.49
CA LEU A 140 14.28 17.48 6.29
C LEU A 140 14.03 18.29 7.57
N SER A 141 14.13 17.71 8.77
CA SER A 141 14.07 18.53 10.01
C SER A 141 15.31 19.38 10.23
N HIS A 142 16.49 18.90 9.84
CA HIS A 142 17.74 19.66 10.04
C HIS A 142 17.84 20.83 9.07
N SER A 143 17.42 20.64 7.82
CA SER A 143 17.41 21.72 6.82
C SER A 143 16.46 22.86 7.16
N GLY A 144 15.34 22.58 7.86
CA GLY A 144 14.42 23.62 8.32
C GLY A 144 14.97 24.52 9.42
N HIS A 145 16.01 24.06 10.16
CA HIS A 145 16.69 24.85 11.20
C HIS A 145 17.88 25.67 10.67
N LEU A 146 18.35 25.40 9.46
CA LEU A 146 19.48 26.11 8.84
C LEU A 146 19.04 27.31 7.97
N LEU A 147 17.74 27.42 7.70
CA LEU A 147 17.14 28.47 6.85
C LEU A 147 16.17 29.39 7.61
N ALA A 148 16.19 29.35 8.95
CA ALA A 148 15.46 30.23 9.85
C ALA A 148 16.47 31.08 10.64
#